data_AF-A0A521HBK2-F1
#
_entry.id   AF-A0A521HBK2-F1
#
_cell.length_a   1.000
_cell.length_b   1.000
_cell.length_c   1.000
_cell.angle_alpha   90.00
_cell.angle_beta   90.00
_cell.angle_gamma   90.00
#
_symmetry.space_group_name_H-M   'P 1'
#
loop_
_entity.id
_entity.type
_entity.pdbx_description
1 polymer ?
#
loop_
_entity_poly.entity_id
_entity_poly.type
_entity_poly.pdbx_seq_one_letter_code
_entity_poly.pdbx_strand_id
1 'polypeptide(L)'
;MRLVLHLDPNRPDVSQVTVASALPGRHATSKSALTVEIGDSRLHGLVQSGESSGGFGISAEWILSEAECASVSHYSVVCRQTVPESDAAYRRNHDLWAASRMTPAGGATSVRLMRGVYLSQLRLKPKTIAGIGEWMEAYLAGAEVWQVFGEAELTGVVPEKVFQVRSGTPFPDAHQLFTETKLPPMEFDLATSVAPGASGLLCYHSEELAGLPDFMHTAEPWANARFGWPLWVVSARVRDLFRKDKVRGWAFHPVLMRGSTLHRDYLALCGQLLALMGSTQHSRLVARTW
;
A
#
# COMPACT_ATOMS: atom_id res chain seq x y z
N MET A 1 -0.27 3.15 18.91
CA MET A 1 0.32 3.03 17.56
C MET A 1 1.49 3.98 17.45
N ARG A 2 2.49 3.71 16.61
CA ARG A 2 3.66 4.59 16.41
C ARG A 2 3.80 5.01 14.96
N LEU A 3 4.28 6.23 14.75
CA LEU A 3 4.70 6.75 13.45
C LEU A 3 6.21 6.93 13.46
N VAL A 4 6.87 6.16 12.59
CA VAL A 4 8.32 6.18 12.42
C VAL A 4 8.65 6.92 11.14
N LEU A 5 9.56 7.89 11.22
CA LEU A 5 10.10 8.62 10.09
C LEU A 5 11.46 8.07 9.71
N HIS A 6 11.67 7.91 8.40
CA HIS A 6 12.96 7.61 7.80
C HIS A 6 13.43 8.86 7.07
N LEU A 7 14.54 9.43 7.54
CA LEU A 7 15.10 10.67 7.04
C LEU A 7 16.30 10.34 6.14
N ASP A 8 16.17 10.67 4.86
CA ASP A 8 17.21 10.54 3.86
C ASP A 8 17.74 11.93 3.49
N PRO A 9 19.00 12.27 3.79
CA PRO A 9 19.55 13.58 3.43
C PRO A 9 19.44 13.82 1.92
N ASN A 10 18.92 14.99 1.53
CA ASN A 10 18.84 15.35 0.10
C ASN A 10 20.24 15.52 -0.54
N ARG A 11 21.27 15.73 0.29
CA ARG A 11 22.66 15.89 -0.11
C ARG A 11 23.54 14.79 0.51
N PRO A 12 24.20 13.93 -0.31
CA PRO A 12 24.93 12.76 0.19
C PRO A 12 26.15 13.09 1.06
N ASP A 13 26.80 14.23 0.81
CA ASP A 13 28.00 14.75 1.48
C ASP A 13 27.76 15.23 2.92
N VAL A 14 26.50 15.50 3.28
CA VAL A 14 26.08 15.96 4.62
C VAL A 14 25.75 14.78 5.56
N SER A 15 25.52 13.60 5.00
CA SER A 15 25.05 12.40 5.72
C SER A 15 25.92 12.02 6.91
N GLN A 16 27.25 12.17 6.82
CA GLN A 16 28.15 11.77 7.91
C GLN A 16 28.19 12.75 9.09
N VAL A 17 27.99 14.05 8.85
CA VAL A 17 28.11 15.09 9.88
C VAL A 17 26.84 15.21 10.72
N THR A 18 25.66 15.14 10.10
CA THR A 18 24.37 15.25 10.80
C THR A 18 24.01 13.95 11.53
N VAL A 19 24.38 12.77 11.00
CA VAL A 19 24.16 11.48 11.67
C VAL A 19 25.06 11.33 12.89
N ALA A 20 26.35 11.70 12.76
CA ALA A 20 27.32 11.55 13.85
C ALA A 20 27.07 12.49 15.04
N SER A 21 26.52 13.69 14.78
CA SER A 21 26.20 14.66 15.84
C SER A 21 24.92 14.34 16.61
N ALA A 22 23.98 13.61 16.01
CA ALA A 22 22.65 13.36 16.60
C ALA A 22 22.47 11.97 17.22
N LEU A 23 23.29 10.97 16.84
CA LEU A 23 23.24 9.61 17.37
C LEU A 23 24.65 9.09 17.71
N PRO A 24 25.27 9.55 18.81
CA PRO A 24 26.56 9.02 19.24
C PRO A 24 26.43 7.54 19.60
N GLY A 25 27.04 6.64 18.82
CA GLY A 25 27.16 5.21 19.15
C GLY A 25 26.61 4.20 18.15
N ARG A 26 26.02 4.61 17.01
CA ARG A 26 25.71 3.68 15.91
C ARG A 26 26.68 3.88 14.76
N HIS A 27 27.44 2.84 14.43
CA HIS A 27 28.32 2.82 13.27
C HIS A 27 27.50 3.11 12.02
N ALA A 28 27.85 4.21 11.34
CA ALA A 28 27.34 4.58 10.04
C ALA A 28 27.77 3.53 9.01
N THR A 29 26.99 2.47 8.85
CA THR A 29 27.09 1.60 7.69
C THR A 29 26.37 2.28 6.52
N SER A 30 27.10 2.40 5.41
CA SER A 30 26.74 3.11 4.18
C SER A 30 25.25 3.02 3.80
N LYS A 31 24.62 4.17 3.52
CA LYS A 31 23.22 4.34 3.09
C LYS A 31 22.12 3.98 4.11
N SER A 32 22.31 4.28 5.39
CA SER A 32 21.24 4.10 6.39
C SER A 32 20.43 5.38 6.56
N ALA A 33 19.16 5.37 6.15
CA ALA A 33 18.17 6.37 6.53
C ALA A 33 18.17 6.52 8.06
N LEU A 34 18.12 7.75 8.56
CA LEU A 34 17.94 8.02 9.98
C LEU A 34 16.51 7.68 10.36
N THR A 35 16.32 6.68 11.22
CA THR A 35 14.98 6.27 11.67
C THR A 35 14.66 6.88 13.03
N VAL A 36 13.58 7.67 13.12
CA VAL A 36 13.20 8.43 14.33
C VAL A 36 11.67 8.42 14.49
N GLU A 37 11.15 8.24 15.71
CA GLU A 37 9.70 8.35 15.97
C GLU A 37 9.24 9.81 15.94
N ILE A 38 8.03 10.08 15.46
CA ILE A 38 7.50 11.46 15.35
C ILE A 38 7.46 12.20 16.70
N GLY A 39 7.26 11.46 17.80
CA GLY A 39 7.24 12.01 19.16
C GLY A 39 8.61 12.11 19.83
N ASP A 40 9.70 11.76 19.15
CA ASP A 40 11.05 11.85 19.73
C ASP A 40 11.48 13.32 19.86
N SER A 41 11.82 13.73 21.08
CA SER A 41 12.28 15.10 21.41
C SER A 41 13.43 15.61 20.54
N ARG A 42 14.25 14.72 19.97
CA ARG A 42 15.41 15.07 19.13
C ARG A 42 15.03 15.39 17.69
N LEU A 43 13.84 15.00 17.24
CA LEU A 43 13.43 15.08 15.84
C LEU A 43 13.46 16.51 15.30
N HIS A 44 12.96 17.48 16.07
CA HIS A 44 12.98 18.88 15.63
C HIS A 44 14.41 19.41 15.42
N GLY A 45 15.33 19.13 16.35
CA GLY A 45 16.73 19.54 16.22
C GLY A 45 17.42 18.86 15.03
N LEU A 46 17.12 17.58 14.81
CA LEU A 46 17.60 16.80 13.67
C LEU A 46 17.15 17.41 12.33
N VAL A 47 15.85 17.65 12.19
CA VAL A 47 15.26 18.21 10.97
C VAL A 47 15.80 19.62 10.74
N GLN A 48 15.82 20.48 11.75
CA GLN A 48 16.36 21.84 11.64
C GLN A 48 17.85 21.85 11.26
N SER A 49 18.65 20.93 11.79
CA SER A 49 20.05 20.77 11.37
C SER A 49 20.14 20.39 9.89
N GLY A 50 19.32 19.44 9.43
CA GLY A 50 19.27 19.07 8.02
C GLY A 50 18.79 20.18 7.10
N GLU A 51 17.86 21.03 7.54
CA GLU A 51 17.37 22.19 6.76
C GLU A 51 18.51 23.10 6.33
N SER A 52 19.47 23.38 7.23
CA SER A 52 20.67 24.18 6.93
C SER A 52 21.58 23.57 5.85
N SER A 53 21.39 22.29 5.56
CA SER A 53 22.20 21.47 4.66
C SER A 53 21.40 20.92 3.47
N GLY A 54 20.24 21.51 3.16
CA GLY A 54 19.41 21.15 2.01
C GLY A 54 18.23 20.22 2.31
N GLY A 55 17.97 19.89 3.57
CA GLY A 55 16.80 19.14 4.04
C GLY A 55 16.88 17.63 3.85
N PHE A 56 15.77 16.97 4.18
CA PHE A 56 15.59 15.53 4.05
C PHE A 56 14.46 15.16 3.10
N GLY A 57 14.61 14.05 2.38
CA GLY A 57 13.50 13.22 1.97
C GLY A 57 13.00 12.46 3.20
N ILE A 58 11.73 12.66 3.56
CA ILE A 58 11.12 12.05 4.74
C ILE A 58 10.09 11.05 4.29
N SER A 59 10.29 9.77 4.59
CA SER A 59 9.23 8.76 4.43
C SER A 59 8.71 8.31 5.78
N ALA A 60 7.44 7.94 5.84
CA ALA A 60 6.79 7.58 7.10
C ALA A 60 6.23 6.16 7.08
N GLU A 61 6.31 5.49 8.22
CA GLU A 61 5.89 4.11 8.44
C GLU A 61 5.04 4.00 9.70
N TRP A 62 3.86 3.41 9.56
CA TRP A 62 2.95 3.11 10.66
C TRP A 62 3.31 1.75 11.28
N ILE A 63 3.64 1.76 12.58
CA ILE A 63 3.97 0.54 13.33
C ILE A 63 2.93 0.34 14.43
N LEU A 64 2.22 -0.78 14.33
CA LEU A 64 1.24 -1.20 15.33
C LEU A 64 1.88 -2.20 16.29
N SER A 65 1.47 -2.17 17.56
CA SER A 65 1.75 -3.24 18.52
C SER A 65 1.00 -4.52 18.13
N GLU A 66 1.33 -5.64 18.79
CA GLU A 66 0.61 -6.91 18.58
C GLU A 66 -0.86 -6.81 18.98
N ALA A 67 -1.16 -6.18 20.12
CA ALA A 67 -2.52 -5.94 20.58
C ALA A 67 -3.30 -5.05 19.62
N GLU A 68 -2.66 -4.01 19.08
CA GLU A 68 -3.27 -3.13 18.07
C GLU A 68 -3.54 -3.89 16.78
N CYS A 69 -2.58 -4.71 16.32
CA CYS A 69 -2.76 -5.58 15.17
C CYS A 69 -3.93 -6.56 15.36
N ALA A 70 -4.13 -7.08 16.57
CA ALA A 70 -5.23 -7.99 16.87
C ALA A 70 -6.60 -7.28 16.87
N SER A 71 -6.63 -5.96 17.10
CA SER A 71 -7.85 -5.15 17.09
C SER A 71 -8.29 -4.67 15.69
N VAL A 72 -7.42 -4.82 14.68
CA VAL A 72 -7.69 -4.39 13.31
C VAL A 72 -8.42 -5.51 12.56
N SER A 73 -9.62 -5.20 12.06
CA SER A 73 -10.47 -6.17 11.35
C SER A 73 -10.18 -6.26 9.85
N HIS A 74 -9.60 -5.22 9.25
CA HIS A 74 -9.37 -5.11 7.81
C HIS A 74 -8.00 -4.50 7.49
N TYR A 75 -7.44 -4.88 6.36
CA TYR A 75 -6.14 -4.43 5.89
C TYR A 75 -6.21 -4.04 4.43
N SER A 76 -5.57 -2.94 4.08
CA SER A 76 -5.32 -2.59 2.70
C SER A 76 -4.01 -3.25 2.25
N VAL A 77 -3.98 -3.73 1.01
CA VAL A 77 -2.84 -4.54 0.53
C VAL A 77 -1.99 -3.77 -0.47
N VAL A 78 -0.68 -3.76 -0.22
CA VAL A 78 0.31 -3.15 -1.11
C VAL A 78 1.15 -4.24 -1.75
N CYS A 79 1.31 -4.15 -3.07
CA CYS A 79 2.11 -5.08 -3.82
C CYS A 79 3.60 -4.97 -3.47
N ARG A 80 4.27 -6.12 -3.26
CA ARG A 80 5.73 -6.19 -3.08
C ARG A 80 6.46 -6.85 -4.25
N GLN A 81 5.71 -7.34 -5.23
CA GLN A 81 6.27 -8.03 -6.38
C GLN A 81 5.36 -7.86 -7.58
N THR A 82 5.92 -7.41 -8.69
CA THR A 82 5.21 -7.29 -9.96
C THR A 82 5.73 -8.31 -10.97
N VAL A 83 4.84 -8.77 -11.85
CA VAL A 83 5.22 -9.49 -13.07
C VAL A 83 5.38 -8.44 -14.17
N PRO A 84 6.50 -8.46 -14.93
CA PRO A 84 6.71 -7.49 -15.98
C PRO A 84 5.67 -7.64 -17.08
N GLU A 85 5.18 -6.51 -17.55
CA GLU A 85 4.30 -6.42 -18.68
C GLU A 85 5.10 -5.99 -19.92
N SER A 86 4.94 -6.69 -21.03
CA SER A 86 5.57 -6.29 -22.30
C SER A 86 4.71 -5.23 -23.01
N ASP A 87 5.28 -4.46 -23.92
CA ASP A 87 4.55 -3.45 -24.71
C ASP A 87 3.32 -4.01 -25.46
N ALA A 88 3.39 -5.29 -25.86
CA ALA A 88 2.26 -5.96 -26.51
C ALA A 88 1.15 -6.32 -25.51
N ALA A 89 1.51 -6.73 -24.30
CA ALA A 89 0.56 -6.94 -23.20
C ALA A 89 -0.05 -5.60 -22.77
N TYR A 90 0.78 -4.57 -22.55
CA TYR A 90 0.36 -3.22 -22.18
C TYR A 90 -0.73 -2.69 -23.12
N ARG A 91 -0.50 -2.74 -24.43
CA ARG A 91 -1.49 -2.25 -25.40
C ARG A 91 -2.83 -3.00 -25.30
N ARG A 92 -2.79 -4.34 -25.24
CA ARG A 92 -4.00 -5.16 -25.11
C ARG A 92 -4.77 -4.87 -23.83
N ASN A 93 -4.04 -4.74 -22.72
CA ASN A 93 -4.63 -4.47 -21.43
C ASN A 93 -5.15 -3.05 -21.30
N HIS A 94 -4.46 -2.07 -21.90
CA HIS A 94 -4.94 -0.70 -21.99
C HIS A 94 -6.24 -0.61 -22.82
N ASP A 95 -6.31 -1.30 -23.96
CA ASP A 95 -7.54 -1.36 -24.77
C ASP A 95 -8.69 -2.01 -23.98
N LEU A 96 -8.41 -3.08 -23.24
CA LEU A 96 -9.38 -3.75 -22.37
C LEU A 96 -9.83 -2.84 -21.22
N TRP A 97 -8.90 -2.14 -20.58
CA TRP A 97 -9.19 -1.17 -19.53
C TRP A 97 -10.07 -0.03 -20.07
N ALA A 98 -9.76 0.52 -21.24
CA ALA A 98 -10.53 1.58 -21.88
C ALA A 98 -11.96 1.12 -22.23
N ALA A 99 -12.12 -0.14 -22.66
CA ALA A 99 -13.41 -0.76 -22.96
C ALA A 99 -14.19 -1.23 -21.73
N SER A 100 -13.54 -1.34 -20.55
CA SER A 100 -14.18 -1.84 -19.33
C SER A 100 -15.32 -0.94 -18.85
N ARG A 101 -16.30 -1.53 -18.17
CA ARG A 101 -17.46 -0.79 -17.69
C ARG A 101 -17.09 0.04 -16.45
N MET A 102 -17.39 1.33 -16.52
CA MET A 102 -17.43 2.20 -15.35
C MET A 102 -18.57 1.76 -14.43
N THR A 103 -18.24 1.47 -13.18
CA THR A 103 -19.21 0.98 -12.21
C THR A 103 -19.34 1.98 -11.05
N PRO A 104 -20.57 2.40 -10.67
CA PRO A 104 -20.77 3.24 -9.50
C PRO A 104 -20.22 2.58 -8.24
N ALA A 105 -19.54 3.36 -7.40
CA ALA A 105 -18.91 2.89 -6.16
C ALA A 105 -19.20 3.84 -4.99
N GLY A 106 -20.37 4.48 -4.97
CA GLY A 106 -20.80 5.39 -3.90
C GLY A 106 -20.16 6.78 -3.92
N GLY A 107 -19.08 6.99 -4.68
CA GLY A 107 -18.41 8.28 -4.81
C GLY A 107 -18.80 9.11 -6.03
N ALA A 108 -18.22 10.32 -6.11
CA ALA A 108 -18.38 11.23 -7.24
C ALA A 108 -17.82 10.67 -8.57
N THR A 109 -16.96 9.65 -8.48
CA THR A 109 -16.35 8.99 -9.63
C THR A 109 -16.70 7.51 -9.60
N SER A 110 -16.91 6.94 -10.78
CA SER A 110 -17.06 5.50 -10.94
C SER A 110 -15.69 4.83 -11.01
N VAL A 111 -15.61 3.56 -10.65
CA VAL A 111 -14.38 2.75 -10.76
C VAL A 111 -14.45 1.80 -11.96
N ARG A 112 -13.30 1.44 -12.51
CA ARG A 112 -13.17 0.42 -13.55
C ARG A 112 -12.73 -0.89 -12.92
N LEU A 113 -13.56 -1.92 -13.07
CA LEU A 113 -13.20 -3.28 -12.65
C LEU A 113 -12.86 -4.07 -13.91
N MET A 114 -11.57 -4.19 -14.20
CA MET A 114 -11.10 -4.91 -15.38
C MET A 114 -11.12 -6.42 -15.13
N ARG A 115 -11.71 -7.17 -16.06
CA ARG A 115 -11.80 -8.64 -16.02
C ARG A 115 -11.00 -9.25 -17.16
N GLY A 116 -10.13 -10.17 -16.80
CA GLY A 116 -9.20 -10.77 -17.73
C GLY A 116 -8.02 -9.85 -18.01
N VAL A 117 -6.84 -10.43 -18.21
CA VAL A 117 -5.61 -9.68 -18.47
C VAL A 117 -4.70 -10.48 -19.39
N TYR A 118 -3.89 -9.80 -20.18
CA TYR A 118 -2.97 -10.40 -21.13
C TYR A 118 -1.54 -10.31 -20.63
N LEU A 119 -0.78 -11.39 -20.75
CA LEU A 119 0.66 -11.41 -20.48
C LEU A 119 1.39 -12.16 -21.59
N SER A 120 2.61 -11.73 -21.91
CA SER A 120 3.44 -12.44 -22.90
C SER A 120 4.07 -13.70 -22.31
N GLN A 121 4.47 -13.62 -21.03
CA GLN A 121 5.02 -14.71 -20.25
C GLN A 121 4.59 -14.54 -18.82
N LEU A 122 4.48 -15.65 -18.10
CA LEU A 122 4.14 -15.64 -16.69
C LEU A 122 4.99 -16.66 -15.95
N ARG A 123 5.69 -16.19 -14.92
CA ARG A 123 6.43 -17.03 -13.97
C ARG A 123 6.12 -16.54 -12.58
N LEU A 124 5.37 -17.34 -11.84
CA LEU A 124 5.01 -17.07 -10.46
C LEU A 124 5.60 -18.17 -9.57
N LYS A 125 6.19 -17.78 -8.45
CA LYS A 125 6.67 -18.75 -7.47
C LYS A 125 5.48 -19.39 -6.73
N PRO A 126 5.64 -20.62 -6.20
CA PRO A 126 4.71 -21.20 -5.24
C PRO A 126 4.31 -20.21 -4.14
N LYS A 127 3.02 -20.23 -3.76
CA LYS A 127 2.45 -19.40 -2.68
C LYS A 127 2.80 -17.91 -2.78
N THR A 128 2.79 -17.35 -3.99
CA THR A 128 3.06 -15.94 -4.22
C THR A 128 1.90 -15.30 -4.96
N ILE A 129 1.53 -14.10 -4.55
CA ILE A 129 0.71 -13.16 -5.32
C ILE A 129 1.64 -12.12 -5.93
N ALA A 130 1.32 -11.65 -7.14
CA ALA A 130 2.05 -10.55 -7.76
C ALA A 130 1.09 -9.55 -8.40
N GLY A 131 1.49 -8.30 -8.49
CA GLY A 131 0.84 -7.29 -9.32
C GLY A 131 1.22 -7.47 -10.80
N ILE A 132 0.45 -6.85 -11.69
CA ILE A 132 0.72 -6.86 -13.13
C ILE A 132 1.25 -5.51 -13.58
N GLY A 133 2.47 -5.47 -14.11
CA GLY A 133 3.10 -4.22 -14.52
C GLY A 133 3.19 -3.20 -13.38
N GLU A 134 3.33 -1.93 -13.75
CA GLU A 134 3.42 -0.80 -12.81
C GLU A 134 2.28 0.20 -12.98
N TRP A 135 1.32 -0.08 -13.87
CA TRP A 135 0.17 0.79 -14.12
C TRP A 135 -1.16 0.12 -13.76
N MET A 136 -1.19 -1.21 -13.74
CA MET A 136 -2.42 -1.98 -13.67
C MET A 136 -2.72 -2.40 -12.26
N GLU A 137 -3.98 -2.19 -11.90
CA GLU A 137 -4.58 -2.40 -10.59
C GLU A 137 -4.97 -3.87 -10.33
N ALA A 138 -4.24 -4.80 -10.93
CA ALA A 138 -4.60 -6.21 -10.98
C ALA A 138 -3.53 -7.09 -10.33
N TYR A 139 -4.00 -8.07 -9.58
CA TYR A 139 -3.17 -9.09 -8.94
C TYR A 139 -3.36 -10.44 -9.61
N LEU A 140 -2.34 -11.28 -9.56
CA LEU A 140 -2.36 -12.65 -10.04
C LEU A 140 -1.87 -13.63 -8.97
N ALA A 141 -2.46 -14.81 -8.98
CA ALA A 141 -2.14 -15.91 -8.09
C ALA A 141 -2.12 -17.24 -8.85
N GLY A 142 -1.20 -18.11 -8.43
CA GLY A 142 -1.08 -19.47 -8.95
C GLY A 142 -1.96 -20.45 -8.20
N ALA A 143 -2.07 -21.68 -8.72
CA ALA A 143 -2.95 -22.73 -8.18
C ALA A 143 -2.82 -22.95 -6.66
N GLU A 144 -1.60 -22.94 -6.10
CA GLU A 144 -1.38 -23.14 -4.65
C GLU A 144 -2.01 -22.05 -3.78
N VAL A 145 -2.03 -20.80 -4.23
CA VAL A 145 -2.68 -19.71 -3.48
C VAL A 145 -4.19 -19.88 -3.51
N TRP A 146 -4.75 -20.26 -4.67
CA TRP A 146 -6.18 -20.54 -4.79
C TRP A 146 -6.62 -21.74 -3.96
N GLN A 147 -5.79 -22.78 -3.86
CA GLN A 147 -6.02 -23.89 -2.95
C GLN A 147 -6.09 -23.41 -1.50
N VAL A 148 -5.12 -22.60 -1.06
CA VAL A 148 -5.10 -22.01 0.29
C VAL A 148 -6.36 -21.15 0.55
N PHE A 149 -6.80 -20.37 -0.44
CA PHE A 149 -8.03 -19.57 -0.31
C PHE A 149 -9.29 -20.44 -0.21
N GLY A 150 -9.36 -21.50 -1.01
CA GLY A 150 -10.47 -22.45 -1.00
C GLY A 150 -10.56 -23.24 0.31
N GLU A 151 -9.44 -23.78 0.80
CA GLU A 151 -9.38 -24.52 2.07
C GLU A 151 -9.76 -23.65 3.28
N ALA A 152 -9.44 -22.36 3.23
CA ALA A 152 -9.78 -21.39 4.26
C ALA A 152 -11.18 -20.77 4.09
N GLU A 153 -11.93 -21.17 3.05
CA GLU A 153 -13.25 -20.66 2.70
C GLU A 153 -13.27 -19.12 2.68
N LEU A 154 -12.27 -18.51 2.04
CA LEU A 154 -12.24 -17.06 1.86
C LEU A 154 -13.23 -16.64 0.77
N THR A 155 -13.92 -15.52 1.00
CA THR A 155 -15.05 -15.07 0.19
C THR A 155 -14.78 -13.75 -0.53
N GLY A 156 -15.56 -13.44 -1.57
CA GLY A 156 -15.47 -12.15 -2.28
C GLY A 156 -14.31 -12.06 -3.26
N VAL A 157 -13.64 -13.17 -3.59
CA VAL A 157 -12.62 -13.24 -4.64
C VAL A 157 -12.93 -14.38 -5.59
N VAL A 158 -12.77 -14.14 -6.89
CA VAL A 158 -12.92 -15.16 -7.93
C VAL A 158 -11.73 -15.14 -8.88
N PRO A 159 -11.35 -16.31 -9.43
CA PRO A 159 -10.27 -16.40 -10.41
C PRO A 159 -10.76 -15.95 -11.78
N GLU A 160 -10.12 -14.90 -12.33
CA GLU A 160 -10.31 -14.47 -13.71
C GLU A 160 -9.19 -14.95 -14.62
N LYS A 161 -9.49 -15.15 -15.90
CA LYS A 161 -8.54 -15.72 -16.86
C LYS A 161 -7.40 -14.75 -17.16
N VAL A 162 -6.17 -15.25 -17.12
CA VAL A 162 -5.00 -14.56 -17.69
C VAL A 162 -4.72 -15.17 -19.06
N PHE A 163 -4.60 -14.35 -20.09
CA PHE A 163 -4.44 -14.77 -21.48
C PHE A 163 -3.02 -14.55 -21.98
N GLN A 164 -2.53 -15.45 -22.83
CA GLN A 164 -1.29 -15.24 -23.56
C GLN A 164 -1.51 -14.23 -24.69
N VAL A 165 -0.65 -13.21 -24.78
CA VAL A 165 -0.78 -12.14 -25.79
C VAL A 165 -0.79 -12.67 -27.23
N ARG A 166 0.05 -13.66 -27.54
CA ARG A 166 0.22 -14.15 -28.92
C ARG A 166 -0.91 -15.07 -29.37
N SER A 167 -1.28 -16.04 -28.53
CA SER A 167 -2.25 -17.08 -28.87
C SER A 167 -3.67 -16.75 -28.44
N GLY A 168 -3.86 -15.82 -27.49
CA GLY A 168 -5.15 -15.58 -26.84
C GLY A 168 -5.61 -16.72 -25.93
N THR A 169 -4.82 -17.78 -25.75
CA THR A 169 -5.17 -18.91 -24.89
C THR A 169 -4.93 -18.55 -23.43
N PRO A 170 -5.77 -19.03 -22.49
CA PRO A 170 -5.53 -18.80 -21.08
C PRO A 170 -4.25 -19.50 -20.59
N PHE A 171 -3.57 -18.92 -19.60
CA PHE A 171 -2.59 -19.64 -18.80
C PHE A 171 -3.31 -20.68 -17.93
N PRO A 172 -2.82 -21.92 -17.85
CA PRO A 172 -3.52 -22.98 -17.12
C PRO A 172 -3.46 -22.80 -15.60
N ASP A 173 -2.32 -22.33 -15.07
CA ASP A 173 -2.03 -22.41 -13.63
C ASP A 173 -2.01 -21.05 -12.92
N ALA A 174 -2.52 -20.00 -13.56
CA ALA A 174 -2.52 -18.67 -12.99
C ALA A 174 -3.74 -17.86 -13.40
N HIS A 175 -4.29 -17.18 -12.40
CA HIS A 175 -5.53 -16.43 -12.52
C HIS A 175 -5.36 -15.05 -11.91
N GLN A 176 -6.04 -14.08 -12.51
CA GLN A 176 -6.22 -12.76 -11.93
C GLN A 176 -7.13 -12.89 -10.70
N LEU A 177 -6.81 -12.19 -9.61
CA LEU A 177 -7.75 -11.99 -8.52
C LEU A 177 -8.76 -10.93 -8.93
N PHE A 178 -10.04 -11.25 -8.79
CA PHE A 178 -11.13 -10.34 -9.11
C PHE A 178 -12.18 -10.33 -8.01
N THR A 179 -12.74 -9.15 -7.72
CA THR A 179 -13.87 -8.97 -6.81
C THR A 179 -14.85 -7.97 -7.40
N GLU A 180 -16.15 -8.24 -7.25
CA GLU A 180 -17.21 -7.28 -7.59
C GLU A 180 -17.63 -6.44 -6.38
N THR A 181 -17.23 -6.87 -5.18
CA THR A 181 -17.54 -6.20 -3.94
C THR A 181 -16.70 -4.94 -3.83
N LYS A 182 -17.37 -3.80 -3.67
CA LYS A 182 -16.72 -2.51 -3.50
C LYS A 182 -17.07 -1.92 -2.16
N LEU A 183 -16.08 -1.31 -1.53
CA LEU A 183 -16.29 -0.38 -0.43
C LEU A 183 -16.86 0.93 -0.98
N PRO A 184 -17.53 1.73 -0.14
CA PRO A 184 -17.74 3.15 -0.45
C PRO A 184 -16.38 3.88 -0.55
N PRO A 185 -16.36 5.12 -1.06
CA PRO A 185 -15.14 5.92 -1.04
C PRO A 185 -14.76 6.19 0.40
N MET A 186 -13.46 6.15 0.69
CA MET A 186 -12.97 6.62 1.97
C MET A 186 -13.35 8.10 2.14
N GLU A 187 -13.77 8.46 3.35
CA GLU A 187 -13.87 9.87 3.70
C GLU A 187 -12.47 10.44 3.95
N PHE A 188 -12.20 11.59 3.36
CA PHE A 188 -10.97 12.33 3.59
C PHE A 188 -10.95 12.88 5.02
N ASP A 189 -9.91 12.56 5.77
CA ASP A 189 -9.57 13.25 7.00
C ASP A 189 -8.44 14.27 6.79
N LEU A 190 -8.14 15.06 7.81
CA LEU A 190 -7.06 16.05 7.79
C LEU A 190 -5.71 15.46 7.34
N ALA A 191 -5.43 14.17 7.61
CA ALA A 191 -4.19 13.52 7.23
C ALA A 191 -4.11 13.18 5.74
N THR A 192 -5.24 12.87 5.11
CA THR A 192 -5.30 12.62 3.66
C THR A 192 -5.11 13.87 2.80
N SER A 193 -5.27 15.07 3.37
CA SER A 193 -5.11 16.36 2.65
C SER A 193 -3.66 16.89 2.55
N VAL A 194 -2.71 16.29 3.26
CA VAL A 194 -1.40 16.90 3.54
C VAL A 194 -0.40 16.76 2.40
N ALA A 195 -0.49 15.67 1.64
CA ALA A 195 0.18 15.52 0.36
C ALA A 195 -0.43 14.30 -0.36
N PRO A 196 -0.99 14.44 -1.58
CA PRO A 196 -1.35 13.28 -2.38
C PRO A 196 -0.07 12.47 -2.66
N GLY A 197 0.08 11.34 -1.96
CA GLY A 197 1.25 10.45 -2.09
C GLY A 197 2.01 10.14 -0.81
N ALA A 198 1.69 10.75 0.34
CA ALA A 198 2.40 10.48 1.59
C ALA A 198 1.46 10.01 2.72
N SER A 199 1.56 8.72 3.05
CA SER A 199 1.46 8.26 4.44
C SER A 199 0.09 8.24 5.12
N GLY A 200 -1.03 8.34 4.40
CA GLY A 200 -2.35 8.13 4.99
C GLY A 200 -2.69 6.64 5.20
N LEU A 201 -3.48 6.32 6.23
CA LEU A 201 -4.16 5.02 6.37
C LEU A 201 -5.60 5.15 5.86
N LEU A 202 -6.17 4.05 5.34
CA LEU A 202 -7.59 4.03 4.99
C LEU A 202 -8.44 4.01 6.26
N CYS A 203 -9.49 4.82 6.27
CA CYS A 203 -10.41 4.96 7.40
C CYS A 203 -11.85 4.75 6.91
N TYR A 204 -12.59 3.84 7.55
CA TYR A 204 -14.00 3.58 7.27
C TYR A 204 -14.82 3.53 8.55
N HIS A 205 -16.11 3.79 8.44
CA HIS A 205 -17.07 3.50 9.49
C HIS A 205 -17.24 2.00 9.70
N SER A 206 -17.62 1.61 10.92
CA SER A 206 -17.82 0.20 11.27
C SER A 206 -18.89 -0.48 10.42
N GLU A 207 -19.98 0.24 10.15
CA GLU A 207 -21.14 -0.20 9.37
C GLU A 207 -20.80 -0.40 7.90
N GLU A 208 -19.79 0.30 7.38
CA GLU A 208 -19.31 0.13 6.00
C GLU A 208 -18.47 -1.14 5.84
N LEU A 209 -17.91 -1.65 6.93
CA LEU A 209 -17.07 -2.85 6.96
C LEU A 209 -17.82 -4.09 7.46
N ALA A 210 -18.99 -3.91 8.07
CA ALA A 210 -19.75 -4.99 8.69
C ALA A 210 -20.37 -5.93 7.64
N GLY A 211 -20.20 -7.24 7.84
CA GLY A 211 -20.82 -8.25 6.98
C GLY A 211 -20.25 -8.33 5.56
N LEU A 212 -19.12 -7.67 5.29
CA LEU A 212 -18.41 -7.74 4.02
C LEU A 212 -17.62 -9.06 3.88
N PRO A 213 -17.37 -9.51 2.64
CA PRO A 213 -16.54 -10.68 2.38
C PRO A 213 -15.05 -10.43 2.69
N ASP A 214 -14.22 -11.43 2.50
CA ASP A 214 -12.79 -11.35 2.82
C ASP A 214 -11.98 -10.49 1.86
N PHE A 215 -12.48 -10.21 0.65
CA PHE A 215 -11.84 -9.37 -0.34
C PHE A 215 -12.81 -8.33 -0.90
N MET A 216 -12.37 -7.07 -0.92
CA MET A 216 -13.12 -5.94 -1.48
C MET A 216 -12.19 -5.04 -2.29
N HIS A 217 -12.77 -4.40 -3.29
CA HIS A 217 -12.15 -3.30 -4.01
C HIS A 217 -12.51 -1.97 -3.34
N THR A 218 -11.58 -1.02 -3.31
CA THR A 218 -11.86 0.32 -2.80
C THR A 218 -12.50 1.19 -3.90
N ALA A 219 -13.13 2.32 -3.55
CA ALA A 219 -13.86 3.15 -4.53
C ALA A 219 -13.06 4.34 -5.07
N GLU A 220 -11.80 4.48 -4.71
CA GLU A 220 -10.98 5.63 -5.03
C GLU A 220 -10.44 5.51 -6.47
N PRO A 221 -10.68 6.51 -7.33
CA PRO A 221 -10.22 6.48 -8.73
C PRO A 221 -8.75 6.88 -8.88
N TRP A 222 -8.04 7.20 -7.78
CA TRP A 222 -6.71 7.81 -7.79
C TRP A 222 -5.59 6.80 -7.55
N ALA A 223 -5.79 5.52 -7.88
CA ALA A 223 -4.69 4.58 -7.83
C ALA A 223 -3.61 4.99 -8.83
N ASN A 224 -2.64 5.71 -8.29
CA ASN A 224 -1.42 5.98 -8.99
C ASN A 224 -0.56 4.75 -8.83
N ALA A 225 -0.45 4.01 -9.90
CA ALA A 225 0.27 2.76 -9.94
C ALA A 225 1.79 2.94 -9.73
N ARG A 226 2.31 4.18 -9.83
CA ARG A 226 3.67 4.56 -9.38
C ARG A 226 3.78 4.79 -7.86
N PHE A 227 2.66 5.05 -7.16
CA PHE A 227 2.64 5.44 -5.74
C PHE A 227 1.79 4.53 -4.84
N GLY A 228 1.40 3.36 -5.32
CA GLY A 228 1.05 2.22 -4.46
C GLY A 228 -0.11 2.44 -3.50
N TRP A 229 -1.14 3.21 -3.88
CA TRP A 229 -2.35 3.25 -3.08
C TRP A 229 -3.11 1.92 -3.20
N PRO A 230 -3.45 1.27 -2.07
CA PRO A 230 -3.98 -0.07 -2.06
C PRO A 230 -5.47 -0.05 -2.46
N LEU A 231 -5.76 -0.60 -3.64
CA LEU A 231 -7.13 -0.72 -4.15
C LEU A 231 -7.91 -1.91 -3.63
N TRP A 232 -7.23 -2.72 -2.83
CA TRP A 232 -7.80 -3.92 -2.26
C TRP A 232 -7.76 -3.80 -0.76
N VAL A 233 -8.92 -3.99 -0.16
CA VAL A 233 -9.07 -4.20 1.27
C VAL A 233 -9.45 -5.65 1.48
N VAL A 234 -8.83 -6.27 2.48
CA VAL A 234 -9.06 -7.65 2.84
C VAL A 234 -9.34 -7.78 4.32
N SER A 235 -10.05 -8.83 4.72
CA SER A 235 -10.30 -9.13 6.13
C SER A 235 -9.00 -9.53 6.85
N ALA A 236 -9.00 -9.45 8.18
CA ALA A 236 -7.91 -9.95 9.01
C ALA A 236 -7.61 -11.44 8.76
N ARG A 237 -8.64 -12.25 8.41
CA ARG A 237 -8.48 -13.67 8.07
C ARG A 237 -7.49 -13.86 6.93
N VAL A 238 -7.52 -13.00 5.91
CA VAL A 238 -6.59 -13.07 4.77
C VAL A 238 -5.15 -12.84 5.22
N ARG A 239 -4.91 -11.79 6.03
CA ARG A 239 -3.57 -11.51 6.56
C ARG A 239 -3.05 -12.67 7.43
N ASP A 240 -3.90 -13.22 8.28
CA ASP A 240 -3.52 -14.30 9.18
C ASP A 240 -3.23 -15.59 8.40
N LEU A 241 -3.98 -15.85 7.33
CA LEU A 241 -3.71 -16.93 6.39
C LEU A 241 -2.36 -16.74 5.68
N PHE A 242 -2.03 -15.52 5.24
CA PHE A 242 -0.73 -15.23 4.64
C PHE A 242 0.43 -15.55 5.57
N ARG A 243 0.27 -15.24 6.86
CA ARG A 243 1.28 -15.54 7.89
C ARG A 243 1.38 -17.04 8.17
N LYS A 244 0.25 -17.70 8.39
CA LYS A 244 0.16 -19.13 8.71
C LYS A 244 0.69 -19.99 7.58
N ASP A 245 0.23 -19.75 6.35
CA ASP A 245 0.52 -20.58 5.17
C ASP A 245 1.72 -20.09 4.36
N LYS A 246 2.37 -19.01 4.83
CA LYS A 246 3.56 -18.38 4.25
C LYS A 246 3.32 -17.91 2.81
N VAL A 247 2.12 -17.38 2.55
CA VAL A 247 1.81 -16.72 1.28
C VAL A 247 2.55 -15.38 1.23
N ARG A 248 3.13 -15.06 0.07
CA ARG A 248 3.97 -13.87 -0.15
C ARG A 248 3.36 -12.97 -1.21
N GLY A 249 3.90 -11.76 -1.31
CA GLY A 249 3.58 -10.84 -2.41
C GLY A 249 2.86 -9.56 -1.99
N TRP A 250 2.27 -9.55 -0.79
CA TRP A 250 1.58 -8.38 -0.24
C TRP A 250 2.20 -7.92 1.08
N ALA A 251 2.21 -6.61 1.26
CA ALA A 251 2.24 -5.95 2.56
C ALA A 251 0.80 -5.67 3.01
N PHE A 252 0.57 -5.61 4.31
CA PHE A 252 -0.74 -5.31 4.90
C PHE A 252 -0.64 -4.03 5.72
N HIS A 253 -1.36 -3.00 5.30
CA HIS A 253 -1.52 -1.76 6.04
C HIS A 253 -2.88 -1.77 6.74
N PRO A 254 -2.97 -1.32 8.00
CA PRO A 254 -4.22 -1.38 8.74
C PRO A 254 -5.26 -0.43 8.13
N VAL A 255 -6.49 -0.92 8.04
CA VAL A 255 -7.67 -0.09 7.80
C VAL A 255 -8.25 0.27 9.16
N LEU A 256 -8.39 1.56 9.43
CA LEU A 256 -8.83 2.05 10.73
C LEU A 256 -10.35 2.22 10.77
N MET A 257 -10.95 1.83 11.88
CA MET A 257 -12.34 2.15 12.17
C MET A 257 -12.44 3.59 12.64
N ARG A 258 -13.28 4.41 12.00
CA ARG A 258 -13.51 5.80 12.41
C ARG A 258 -14.06 5.86 13.83
N GLY A 259 -13.63 6.89 14.56
CA GLY A 259 -13.97 7.09 15.97
C GLY A 259 -13.33 6.09 16.95
N SER A 260 -12.60 5.08 16.47
CA SER A 260 -11.85 4.17 17.35
C SER A 260 -10.66 4.87 18.04
N THR A 261 -10.11 4.23 19.07
CA THR A 261 -8.88 4.71 19.73
C THR A 261 -7.71 4.77 18.75
N LEU A 262 -7.53 3.73 17.93
CA LEU A 262 -6.48 3.72 16.91
C LEU A 262 -6.61 4.86 15.89
N HIS A 263 -7.84 5.18 15.48
CA HIS A 263 -8.10 6.31 14.59
C HIS A 263 -7.78 7.66 15.25
N ARG A 264 -8.09 7.84 16.54
CA ARG A 264 -7.72 9.07 17.27
C ARG A 264 -6.20 9.21 17.40
N ASP A 265 -5.50 8.13 17.74
CA ASP A 265 -4.05 8.11 17.84
C ASP A 265 -3.39 8.43 16.48
N TYR A 266 -3.96 7.88 15.41
CA TYR A 266 -3.55 8.17 14.04
C TYR A 266 -3.66 9.66 13.71
N LEU A 267 -4.82 10.28 13.94
CA LEU A 267 -5.01 11.70 13.69
C LEU A 267 -4.05 12.58 14.51
N ALA A 268 -3.78 12.21 15.77
CA ALA A 268 -2.82 12.93 16.61
C ALA A 268 -1.40 12.87 16.04
N LEU A 269 -0.95 11.69 15.59
CA LEU A 269 0.37 11.51 14.97
C LEU A 269 0.47 12.23 13.61
N CYS A 270 -0.60 12.21 12.80
CA CYS A 270 -0.67 12.98 11.57
C CYS A 270 -0.59 14.48 11.83
N GLY A 271 -1.23 14.98 12.88
CA GLY A 271 -1.13 16.38 13.30
C GLY A 271 0.30 16.78 13.67
N GLN A 272 1.05 15.90 14.34
CA GLN A 272 2.48 16.12 14.63
C GLN A 272 3.32 16.14 13.36
N LEU A 273 3.09 15.20 12.43
CA LEU A 273 3.77 15.17 11.14
C LEU A 273 3.50 16.45 10.34
N LEU A 274 2.26 16.90 10.31
CA LEU A 274 1.84 18.15 9.70
C LEU A 274 2.57 19.36 10.25
N ALA A 275 2.62 19.48 11.58
CA ALA A 275 3.32 20.57 12.25
C ALA A 275 4.82 20.54 11.92
N LEU A 276 5.44 19.36 11.90
CA LEU A 276 6.83 19.19 11.50
C LEU A 276 7.04 19.65 10.05
N MET A 277 6.25 19.16 9.10
CA MET A 277 6.40 19.52 7.69
C MET A 277 6.16 21.01 7.44
N GLY A 278 5.18 21.61 8.12
CA GLY A 278 4.92 23.05 8.08
C GLY A 278 6.05 23.91 8.65
N SER A 279 6.94 23.32 9.47
CA SER A 279 8.12 23.99 10.02
C SER A 279 9.38 23.85 9.15
N THR A 280 9.30 23.16 8.01
CA THR A 280 10.45 22.90 7.12
C THR A 280 10.32 23.61 5.78
N GLN A 281 11.43 24.09 5.24
CA GLN A 281 11.51 24.74 3.94
C GLN A 281 12.09 23.83 2.86
N HIS A 282 13.02 22.95 3.19
CA HIS A 282 13.76 22.10 2.25
C HIS A 282 13.45 20.61 2.37
N SER A 283 12.98 20.16 3.53
CA SER A 283 12.54 18.78 3.73
C SER A 283 11.17 18.53 3.09
N ARG A 284 10.98 17.33 2.53
CA ARG A 284 9.75 16.95 1.83
C ARG A 284 9.35 15.54 2.17
N LEU A 285 8.04 15.31 2.27
CA LEU A 285 7.53 13.95 2.32
C LEU A 285 7.79 13.27 0.97
N VAL A 286 8.35 12.07 1.04
CA VAL A 286 8.60 11.22 -0.12
C VAL A 286 7.91 9.88 0.07
N ALA A 287 7.31 9.37 -1.00
CA ALA A 287 6.77 8.02 -1.01
C ALA A 287 7.91 7.01 -0.84
N ARG A 288 7.74 6.04 0.07
CA ARG A 288 8.69 4.94 0.20
C ARG A 288 8.40 3.89 -0.86
N THR A 289 9.42 3.49 -1.61
CA THR A 289 9.38 2.27 -2.42
C THR A 289 9.59 1.07 -1.48
N TRP A 290 8.59 0.22 -1.33
CA TRP A 290 8.61 -0.97 -0.47
C TRP A 290 9.10 -2.22 -1.20
#